data_AF-A0A2J8IJJ8-F1
#
_entry.id   AF-A0A2J8IJJ8-F1
#
_cell.length_a   1.000
_cell.length_b   1.000
_cell.length_c   1.000
_cell.angle_alpha   90.00
_cell.angle_beta   90.00
_cell.angle_gamma   90.00
#
_symmetry.space_group_name_H-M   'P 1'
#
loop_
_entity.id
_entity.type
_entity.pdbx_description
1 polymer ?
#
loop_
_entity_poly.entity_id
_entity_poly.type
_entity_poly.pdbx_seq_one_letter_code
_entity_poly.pdbx_strand_id
1 'polypeptide(L)'
;MKKLLHNMLSPDPREPQKSIEVPLLRSSVCLATALNPIEQDQKWQSITENVVKYLKQTSRIAIGPLRLSTLTVSQSLPVLSTLQLYCSSALENTVSNRLSTEDCLIPLFGEALRSCKQHDVRPWMQALRYDLVKP
;
A
#
# COMPACT_ATOMS: atom_id res chain seq x y z
N MET A 1 -7.58 8.86 13.38
CA MET A 1 -6.31 9.60 13.17
C MET A 1 -6.47 10.53 11.97
N LYS A 2 -6.16 11.83 12.11
CA LYS A 2 -6.37 12.83 11.03
C LYS A 2 -5.06 13.47 10.49
N LYS A 3 -3.90 13.28 11.14
CA LYS A 3 -2.60 13.84 10.71
C LYS A 3 -1.55 12.74 10.60
N LEU A 4 -1.42 12.14 9.41
CA LEU A 4 -0.32 11.19 9.11
C LEU A 4 0.86 11.86 8.40
N LEU A 5 0.58 12.89 7.60
CA LEU A 5 1.59 13.66 6.90
C LEU A 5 2.13 14.76 7.81
N HIS A 6 3.42 15.09 7.62
CA HIS A 6 4.03 16.24 8.28
C HIS A 6 3.47 17.54 7.71
N ASN A 7 3.32 18.57 8.56
CA ASN A 7 2.80 19.88 8.14
C ASN A 7 3.73 20.60 7.14
N MET A 8 5.01 20.23 7.11
CA MET A 8 6.06 20.82 6.25
C MET A 8 6.37 19.91 5.05
N LEU A 9 5.33 19.36 4.40
CA LEU A 9 5.53 18.56 3.19
C LEU A 9 5.56 19.47 1.96
N SER A 10 6.58 19.33 1.12
CA SER A 10 6.64 20.06 -0.15
C SER A 10 5.51 19.59 -1.09
N PRO A 11 4.97 20.49 -1.94
CA PRO A 11 3.93 20.15 -2.91
C PRO A 11 4.44 19.30 -4.08
N ASP A 12 5.75 19.05 -4.17
CA ASP A 12 6.36 18.16 -5.16
C ASP A 12 5.76 16.74 -5.06
N PRO A 13 5.23 16.14 -6.15
CA PRO A 13 4.61 14.81 -6.12
C PRO A 13 5.53 13.67 -5.65
N ARG A 14 6.85 13.86 -5.63
CA ARG A 14 7.83 12.90 -5.10
C ARG A 14 7.75 12.76 -3.57
N GLU A 15 7.43 13.85 -2.89
CA GLU A 15 7.33 13.91 -1.42
C GLU A 15 6.12 13.17 -0.84
N PRO A 16 4.89 13.30 -1.36
CA PRO A 16 3.76 12.49 -0.92
C PRO A 16 3.94 11.01 -1.28
N GLN A 17 4.55 10.67 -2.42
CA GLN A 17 4.89 9.26 -2.73
C GLN A 17 5.80 8.66 -1.66
N LYS A 18 6.87 9.36 -1.28
CA LYS A 18 7.75 8.93 -0.18
C LYS A 18 7.03 8.85 1.16
N SER A 19 6.11 9.80 1.40
CA SER A 19 5.31 9.85 2.64
C SER A 19 4.25 8.76 2.73
N ILE A 20 3.92 8.07 1.63
CA ILE A 20 3.05 6.87 1.60
C ILE A 20 3.90 5.59 1.75
N GLU A 21 5.08 5.55 1.13
CA GLU A 21 5.97 4.40 1.19
C GLU A 21 6.42 4.07 2.63
N VAL A 22 6.75 5.10 3.42
CA VAL A 22 7.18 4.92 4.81
C VAL A 22 6.08 4.27 5.68
N PRO A 23 4.82 4.74 5.65
CA PRO A 23 3.69 4.05 6.25
C PRO A 23 3.56 2.57 5.88
N LEU A 24 3.65 2.23 4.59
CA LEU A 24 3.51 0.85 4.12
C LEU A 24 4.61 -0.05 4.69
N LEU A 25 5.86 0.43 4.68
CA LEU A 25 6.99 -0.27 5.29
C LEU A 25 6.79 -0.48 6.80
N ARG A 26 6.39 0.57 7.53
CA ARG A 26 6.14 0.48 8.98
C ARG A 26 5.03 -0.51 9.31
N SER A 27 3.94 -0.52 8.55
CA SER A 27 2.86 -1.48 8.70
C SER A 27 3.31 -2.91 8.41
N SER A 28 4.11 -3.10 7.36
CA SER A 28 4.64 -4.42 6.98
C SER A 28 5.58 -4.99 8.06
N VAL A 29 6.52 -4.19 8.57
CA VAL A 29 7.42 -4.59 9.67
C VAL A 29 6.64 -4.87 10.94
N CYS A 30 5.66 -4.02 11.28
CA CYS A 30 4.81 -4.22 12.45
C CYS A 30 4.06 -5.57 12.36
N LEU A 31 3.49 -5.89 11.19
CA LEU A 31 2.84 -7.17 10.95
C LEU A 31 3.81 -8.35 11.10
N ALA A 32 4.99 -8.28 10.46
CA ALA A 32 6.00 -9.33 10.53
C ALA A 32 6.47 -9.60 11.97
N THR A 33 6.68 -8.55 12.78
CA THR A 33 7.09 -8.69 14.18
C THR A 33 6.00 -9.28 15.07
N ALA A 34 4.74 -9.06 14.72
CA ALA A 34 3.60 -9.51 15.50
C ALA A 34 3.23 -10.98 15.19
N LEU A 35 3.71 -11.56 14.06
CA LEU A 35 3.50 -12.96 13.69
C LEU A 35 4.30 -13.96 14.54
N ASN A 36 5.18 -13.48 15.43
CA ASN A 36 5.87 -14.35 16.38
C ASN A 36 4.85 -14.94 17.38
N PRO A 37 4.74 -16.28 17.50
CA PRO A 37 3.67 -16.96 18.25
C PRO A 37 3.81 -16.88 19.78
N ILE A 38 4.83 -16.17 20.29
CA ILE A 38 5.13 -16.09 21.72
C ILE A 38 4.54 -14.78 22.25
N GLU A 39 3.35 -14.92 22.86
CA GLU A 39 2.67 -13.99 23.77
C GLU A 39 1.60 -13.02 23.20
N GLN A 40 0.36 -13.32 23.63
CA GLN A 40 -0.85 -12.49 23.73
C GLN A 40 -1.66 -12.18 22.46
N ASP A 41 -2.67 -13.02 22.21
CA ASP A 41 -3.76 -12.82 21.23
C ASP A 41 -4.52 -11.49 21.43
N GLN A 42 -4.67 -11.03 22.69
CA GLN A 42 -5.26 -9.70 22.99
C GLN A 42 -4.39 -8.53 22.49
N LYS A 43 -3.07 -8.68 22.55
CA LYS A 43 -2.12 -7.67 22.06
C LYS A 43 -2.16 -7.60 20.53
N TRP A 44 -2.26 -8.75 19.86
CA TRP A 44 -2.45 -8.85 18.40
C TRP A 44 -3.72 -8.11 17.93
N GLN A 45 -4.85 -8.30 18.60
CA GLN A 45 -6.11 -7.60 18.27
C GLN A 45 -5.93 -6.07 18.30
N SER A 46 -5.29 -5.54 19.35
CA SER A 46 -5.08 -4.09 19.50
C SER A 46 -4.10 -3.50 18.47
N ILE A 47 -3.05 -4.27 18.10
CA ILE A 47 -2.04 -3.85 17.12
C ILE A 47 -2.66 -3.83 15.73
N THR A 48 -3.37 -4.90 15.35
CA THR A 48 -4.01 -5.01 14.04
C THR A 48 -5.06 -3.93 13.82
N GLU A 49 -5.89 -3.61 14.81
CA GLU A 49 -6.86 -2.50 14.70
C GLU A 49 -6.20 -1.15 14.38
N ASN A 50 -5.08 -0.85 15.04
CA ASN A 50 -4.35 0.39 14.82
C ASN A 50 -3.69 0.42 13.44
N VAL A 51 -3.10 -0.71 13.02
CA VAL A 51 -2.52 -0.87 11.67
C VAL A 51 -3.58 -0.71 10.59
N VAL A 52 -4.76 -1.32 10.73
CA VAL A 52 -5.89 -1.16 9.78
C VAL A 52 -6.34 0.29 9.69
N LYS A 53 -6.51 0.98 10.83
CA LYS A 53 -6.87 2.42 10.83
C LYS A 53 -5.81 3.27 10.12
N TYR A 54 -4.54 2.90 10.26
CA TYR A 54 -3.40 3.58 9.64
C TYR A 54 -3.35 3.33 8.13
N LEU A 55 -3.54 2.09 7.67
CA LEU A 55 -3.59 1.71 6.26
C LEU A 55 -4.79 2.33 5.56
N LYS A 56 -5.99 2.33 6.17
CA LYS A 56 -7.18 3.04 5.63
C LYS A 56 -6.90 4.51 5.38
N GLN A 57 -6.21 5.18 6.30
CA GLN A 57 -5.86 6.57 6.13
C GLN A 57 -4.76 6.77 5.07
N THR A 58 -3.82 5.82 4.96
CA THR A 58 -2.81 5.79 3.90
C THR A 58 -3.45 5.66 2.52
N SER A 59 -4.43 4.76 2.34
CA SER A 59 -5.21 4.60 1.11
C SER A 59 -5.94 5.89 0.72
N ARG A 60 -6.52 6.61 1.70
CA ARG A 60 -7.17 7.91 1.45
C ARG A 60 -6.21 9.00 1.00
N ILE A 61 -4.94 8.92 1.38
CA ILE A 61 -3.90 9.85 0.92
C ILE A 61 -3.43 9.44 -0.48
N ALA A 62 -3.19 8.15 -0.71
CA ALA A 62 -2.68 7.60 -1.97
C ALA A 62 -3.63 7.82 -3.17
N ILE A 63 -4.94 7.97 -2.94
CA ILE A 63 -5.91 8.27 -4.02
C ILE A 63 -5.82 9.71 -4.55
N GLY A 64 -5.15 10.63 -3.84
CA GLY A 64 -5.05 12.05 -4.22
C GLY A 64 -4.57 12.26 -5.66
N PRO A 65 -3.40 11.72 -6.05
CA PRO A 65 -2.90 11.80 -7.43
C PRO A 65 -3.85 11.24 -8.49
N LEU A 66 -4.61 10.18 -8.18
CA LEU A 66 -5.58 9.59 -9.12
C LEU A 66 -6.77 10.54 -9.34
N ARG A 67 -7.27 11.17 -8.26
CA ARG A 67 -8.32 12.20 -8.35
C ARG A 67 -7.86 13.41 -9.16
N LEU A 68 -6.62 13.86 -8.96
CA LEU A 68 -6.05 14.95 -9.75
C LEU A 68 -5.93 14.58 -11.22
N SER A 69 -5.54 13.33 -11.53
CA SER A 69 -5.50 12.81 -12.90
C SER A 69 -6.85 12.89 -13.61
N THR A 70 -7.94 12.55 -12.92
CA THR A 70 -9.30 12.70 -13.45
C THR A 70 -9.69 14.17 -13.59
N LEU A 71 -9.37 15.01 -12.59
CA LEU A 71 -9.69 16.44 -12.61
C LEU A 71 -9.03 17.17 -13.78
N THR A 72 -7.81 16.77 -14.16
CA THR A 72 -7.08 17.35 -15.28
C THR A 72 -7.36 16.67 -16.62
N VAL A 73 -8.26 15.68 -16.65
CA VAL A 73 -8.58 14.87 -17.85
C VAL A 73 -7.32 14.24 -18.45
N SER A 74 -6.40 13.81 -17.58
CA SER A 74 -5.23 13.03 -17.96
C SER A 74 -5.71 11.70 -18.54
N GLN A 75 -5.29 11.39 -19.76
CA GLN A 75 -5.64 10.14 -20.47
C GLN A 75 -4.99 8.89 -19.87
N SER A 76 -4.25 9.03 -18.77
CA SER A 76 -3.56 7.95 -18.07
C SER A 76 -3.50 8.22 -16.56
N LEU A 77 -3.35 7.17 -15.76
CA LEU A 77 -3.21 7.27 -14.30
C LEU A 77 -1.73 7.21 -13.89
N PRO A 78 -1.33 7.86 -12.78
CA PRO A 78 0.04 7.80 -12.27
C PRO A 78 0.34 6.40 -11.71
N VAL A 79 1.12 5.61 -12.45
CA VAL A 79 1.35 4.18 -12.17
C VAL A 79 1.84 3.89 -10.75
N LEU A 80 2.83 4.65 -10.25
CA LEU A 80 3.40 4.41 -8.92
C LEU A 80 2.38 4.69 -7.81
N SER A 81 1.64 5.81 -7.91
CA SER A 81 0.60 6.15 -6.93
C SER A 81 -0.55 5.15 -6.95
N THR A 82 -0.89 4.62 -8.13
CA THR A 82 -1.88 3.55 -8.29
C THR A 82 -1.41 2.27 -7.58
N LEU A 83 -0.16 1.86 -7.76
CA LEU A 83 0.38 0.69 -7.06
C LEU A 83 0.48 0.88 -5.55
N GLN A 84 0.81 2.09 -5.07
CA GLN A 84 0.80 2.39 -3.63
C GLN A 84 -0.59 2.18 -3.02
N LEU A 85 -1.66 2.52 -3.75
CA LEU A 85 -3.03 2.24 -3.33
C LEU A 85 -3.32 0.73 -3.27
N TYR A 86 -2.92 -0.03 -4.29
CA TYR A 86 -3.07 -1.50 -4.30
C TYR A 86 -2.28 -2.16 -3.16
N CYS A 87 -1.03 -1.77 -2.94
CA CYS A 87 -0.20 -2.31 -1.85
C CYS A 87 -0.80 -2.01 -0.47
N SER A 88 -1.35 -0.80 -0.28
CA SER A 88 -2.05 -0.43 0.95
C SER A 88 -3.26 -1.32 1.22
N SER A 89 -4.07 -1.58 0.19
CA SER A 89 -5.24 -2.46 0.28
C SER A 89 -4.85 -3.92 0.53
N ALA A 90 -3.84 -4.41 -0.17
CA ALA A 90 -3.33 -5.78 -0.02
C ALA A 90 -2.84 -6.02 1.42
N LEU A 91 -2.09 -5.08 2.01
CA LEU A 91 -1.67 -5.15 3.40
C LEU A 91 -2.86 -5.06 4.38
N GLU A 92 -3.83 -4.18 4.12
CA GLU A 92 -5.02 -4.05 4.96
C GLU A 92 -5.83 -5.35 5.01
N ASN A 93 -6.01 -5.98 3.85
CA ASN A 93 -6.69 -7.27 3.70
C ASN A 93 -5.89 -8.39 4.33
N THR A 94 -4.56 -8.38 4.19
CA THR A 94 -3.66 -9.35 4.84
C THR A 94 -3.79 -9.29 6.36
N VAL A 95 -3.77 -8.09 6.94
CA VAL A 95 -3.91 -7.90 8.40
C VAL A 95 -5.26 -8.42 8.89
N SER A 96 -6.32 -8.19 8.13
CA SER A 96 -7.70 -8.53 8.50
C SER A 96 -8.01 -10.02 8.29
N ASN A 97 -7.51 -10.61 7.20
CA ASN A 97 -7.86 -11.95 6.73
C ASN A 97 -6.74 -12.98 6.93
N ARG A 98 -5.56 -12.58 7.42
CA ARG A 98 -4.39 -13.44 7.62
C ARG A 98 -4.04 -14.28 6.36
N LEU A 99 -3.99 -13.64 5.20
CA LEU A 99 -3.70 -14.28 3.89
C LEU A 99 -4.68 -15.40 3.48
N SER A 100 -5.90 -15.42 4.03
CA SER A 100 -6.91 -16.43 3.67
C SER A 100 -7.68 -16.12 2.38
N THR A 101 -7.57 -14.90 1.83
CA THR A 101 -8.30 -14.46 0.64
C THR A 101 -7.37 -13.96 -0.47
N GLU A 102 -7.80 -14.08 -1.72
CA GLU A 102 -7.06 -13.57 -2.89
C GLU A 102 -6.97 -12.03 -2.90
N ASP A 103 -7.84 -11.33 -2.18
CA ASP A 103 -7.81 -9.86 -2.02
C ASP A 103 -6.54 -9.35 -1.31
N CYS A 104 -5.73 -10.25 -0.77
CA CYS A 104 -4.43 -9.93 -0.19
C CYS A 104 -3.31 -9.79 -1.25
N LEU A 105 -3.58 -10.15 -2.51
CA LEU A 105 -2.59 -10.17 -3.59
C LEU A 105 -2.56 -8.86 -4.38
N ILE A 106 -1.40 -8.53 -4.92
CA ILE A 106 -1.22 -7.39 -5.82
C ILE A 106 -1.57 -7.86 -7.25
N PRO A 107 -2.48 -7.19 -7.98
CA PRO A 107 -2.97 -7.67 -9.27
C PRO A 107 -2.02 -7.36 -10.44
N LEU A 108 -0.76 -7.81 -10.35
CA LEU A 108 0.20 -7.79 -11.47
C LEU A 108 0.40 -9.21 -11.99
N PHE A 109 -0.25 -9.51 -13.12
CA PHE A 109 -0.23 -10.83 -13.76
C PHE A 109 0.54 -10.82 -15.08
N GLY A 110 0.80 -12.01 -15.63
CA GLY A 110 1.52 -12.18 -16.91
C GLY A 110 0.88 -11.46 -18.10
N GLU A 111 -0.42 -11.14 -18.03
CA GLU A 111 -1.10 -10.35 -19.07
C GLU A 111 -0.54 -8.92 -19.22
N ALA A 112 -0.03 -8.33 -18.14
CA ALA A 112 0.62 -7.02 -18.18
C ALA A 112 1.90 -7.01 -19.06
N LEU A 113 2.54 -8.17 -19.29
CA LEU A 113 3.68 -8.26 -20.21
C LEU A 113 3.29 -7.98 -21.67
N ARG A 114 2.01 -8.16 -22.02
CA ARG A 114 1.50 -7.91 -23.38
C ARG A 114 0.90 -6.51 -23.51
N SER A 115 0.22 -6.01 -22.47
CA SER A 115 -0.56 -4.77 -22.50
C SER A 115 0.12 -3.55 -21.86
N CYS A 116 1.19 -3.72 -21.09
CA CYS A 116 1.83 -2.64 -20.30
C CYS A 116 3.31 -2.38 -20.66
N LYS A 117 3.77 -2.77 -21.85
CA LYS A 117 5.19 -2.67 -22.29
C LYS A 117 5.75 -1.25 -22.31
N GLN A 118 4.88 -0.24 -22.38
CA GLN A 118 5.22 1.17 -22.36
C GLN A 118 5.73 1.67 -21.00
N HIS A 119 5.52 0.90 -19.92
CA HIS A 119 5.95 1.26 -18.59
C HIS A 119 7.32 0.65 -18.27
N ASP A 120 8.12 1.37 -17.50
CA ASP A 120 9.40 0.85 -17.00
C ASP A 120 9.22 -0.21 -15.89
N VAL A 121 10.34 -0.66 -15.32
CA VAL A 121 10.37 -1.75 -14.32
C VAL A 121 9.96 -1.32 -12.90
N ARG A 122 9.90 -0.02 -12.59
CA ARG A 122 9.64 0.47 -11.22
C ARG A 122 8.34 -0.06 -10.60
N PRO A 123 7.22 -0.17 -11.34
CA PRO A 123 5.97 -0.78 -10.85
C PRO A 123 6.18 -2.21 -10.34
N TRP A 124 6.93 -3.02 -11.09
CA TRP A 124 7.23 -4.41 -10.74
C TRP A 124 8.10 -4.50 -9.48
N MET A 125 9.09 -3.62 -9.36
CA MET A 125 9.94 -3.55 -8.16
C MET A 125 9.16 -3.18 -6.90
N GLN A 126 8.13 -2.33 -7.01
CA GLN A 126 7.28 -2.01 -5.88
C GLN A 126 6.39 -3.19 -5.49
N ALA A 127 5.80 -3.88 -6.46
CA ALA A 127 4.99 -5.07 -6.17
C ALA A 127 5.83 -6.14 -5.47
N LEU A 128 7.01 -6.47 -5.99
CA LEU A 128 7.93 -7.45 -5.37
C LEU A 128 8.31 -7.11 -3.93
N ARG A 129 8.34 -5.82 -3.56
CA ARG A 129 8.64 -5.39 -2.17
C ARG A 129 7.53 -5.76 -1.19
N TYR A 130 6.28 -5.72 -1.63
CA TYR A 130 5.10 -5.96 -0.80
C TYR A 130 4.39 -7.28 -1.13
N ASP A 131 4.94 -8.05 -2.06
CA ASP A 131 4.41 -9.35 -2.42
C ASP A 131 4.62 -10.30 -1.24
N LEU A 132 3.51 -10.68 -0.62
CA LEU A 132 3.49 -11.61 0.49
C LEU A 132 3.38 -13.00 -0.10
N VAL A 133 4.52 -13.59 -0.45
CA VAL A 133 4.57 -14.98 -0.90
C VAL A 133 4.03 -15.85 0.24
N LYS A 134 2.93 -16.57 -0.05
CA LYS A 134 2.42 -17.60 0.84
C LYS A 134 3.53 -18.65 1.03
N PRO A 135 4.02 -18.90 2.26
CA PRO A 135 5.03 -19.93 2.49
C PRO A 135 4.54 -21.32 2.09
#